data_AF-A0A834R0I8-F1
#
_entry.id   AF-A0A834R0I8-F1
#
_cell.length_a   1.000
_cell.length_b   1.000
_cell.length_c   1.000
_cell.angle_alpha   90.00
_cell.angle_beta   90.00
_cell.angle_gamma   90.00
#
_symmetry.space_group_name_H-M   'P 1'
#
loop_
_entity.id
_entity.type
_entity.pdbx_description
1 polymer ?
#
loop_
_entity_poly.entity_id
_entity_poly.type
_entity_poly.pdbx_seq_one_letter_code
_entity_poly.pdbx_strand_id
1 'polypeptide(L)'
;MAKTCGSGFIKLALVVLNSIYLVLGIGIIYVGSNLVHLDWSNPGAFNLADVNFKAISFIILSIGIVVVLVSGLGFLGSCCDSSAMLNAYGFLLILLIAAEIYAVVKSNGNIENEIENGIKKAINEINSNNRTAEILQKLQERFKCCGWNGPDDYNGSMILSSCCDQYPKQSQMCSKSDVVFKSGCKEKLNLYKYFGSSTGLGIAIILVQLVLILAACCLARDI
;
A
#
# COMPACT_ATOMS: atom_id res chain seq x y z
N MET A 1 -41.40 4.52 -3.22
CA MET A 1 -41.24 5.61 -2.23
C MET A 1 -40.58 6.80 -2.92
N ALA A 2 -40.96 8.04 -2.60
CA ALA A 2 -40.35 9.22 -3.20
C ALA A 2 -38.91 9.37 -2.70
N LYS A 3 -37.92 9.24 -3.61
CA LYS A 3 -36.52 9.50 -3.27
C LYS A 3 -36.38 10.98 -2.91
N THR A 4 -36.04 11.30 -1.67
CA THR A 4 -35.73 12.68 -1.28
C THR A 4 -34.48 13.12 -2.03
N CYS A 5 -34.35 14.42 -2.31
CA CYS A 5 -33.19 14.96 -3.05
C CYS A 5 -31.84 14.57 -2.41
N GLY A 6 -31.83 14.34 -1.08
CA GLY A 6 -30.66 13.88 -0.33
C GLY A 6 -30.25 12.43 -0.65
N SER A 7 -31.19 11.50 -0.79
CA SER A 7 -30.87 10.09 -1.03
C SER A 7 -30.28 9.84 -2.43
N GLY A 8 -30.72 10.63 -3.42
CA GLY A 8 -30.15 10.65 -4.77
C GLY A 8 -28.69 11.09 -4.78
N PHE A 9 -28.34 12.15 -4.03
CA PHE A 9 -26.95 12.62 -3.92
C PHE A 9 -26.06 11.60 -3.21
N ILE A 10 -26.52 11.02 -2.10
CA ILE A 10 -25.79 9.99 -1.35
C ILE A 10 -25.53 8.76 -2.23
N LYS A 11 -26.54 8.30 -2.98
CA LYS A 11 -26.39 7.19 -3.94
C LYS A 11 -25.35 7.50 -5.00
N LEU A 12 -25.41 8.68 -5.62
CA LEU A 12 -24.42 9.07 -6.63
C LEU A 12 -23.01 9.11 -6.05
N ALA A 13 -22.83 9.72 -4.87
CA ALA A 13 -21.54 9.81 -4.21
C ALA A 13 -20.97 8.42 -3.86
N LEU A 14 -21.79 7.52 -3.29
CA LEU A 14 -21.37 6.15 -2.98
C LEU A 14 -20.99 5.36 -4.22
N VAL A 15 -21.74 5.50 -5.31
CA VAL A 15 -21.42 4.83 -6.58
C VAL A 15 -20.07 5.33 -7.10
N VAL A 16 -19.88 6.64 -7.23
CA VAL A 16 -18.64 7.23 -7.76
C VAL A 16 -17.43 6.87 -6.89
N LEU A 17 -17.52 7.05 -5.57
CA LEU A 17 -16.41 6.77 -4.67
C LEU A 17 -16.04 5.28 -4.67
N ASN A 18 -17.02 4.37 -4.60
CA ASN A 18 -16.75 2.95 -4.65
C ASN A 18 -16.26 2.47 -6.03
N SER A 19 -16.69 3.09 -7.13
CA SER A 19 -16.10 2.83 -8.46
C SER A 19 -14.62 3.17 -8.51
N ILE A 20 -14.22 4.31 -7.94
CA ILE A 20 -12.81 4.71 -7.86
C ILE A 20 -12.02 3.68 -7.04
N TYR A 21 -12.52 3.30 -5.86
CA TYR A 21 -11.87 2.29 -5.03
C TYR A 21 -11.78 0.92 -5.69
N LEU A 22 -12.79 0.53 -6.48
CA LEU A 22 -12.78 -0.72 -7.24
C LEU A 22 -11.64 -0.73 -8.27
N VAL A 23 -11.49 0.36 -9.04
CA VAL A 23 -10.41 0.50 -10.03
C VAL A 23 -9.04 0.49 -9.35
N LEU A 24 -8.88 1.23 -8.25
CA LEU A 24 -7.64 1.23 -7.48
C LEU A 24 -7.32 -0.16 -6.91
N GLY A 25 -8.32 -0.86 -6.37
CA GLY A 25 -8.18 -2.22 -5.84
C GLY A 25 -7.74 -3.22 -6.92
N ILE A 26 -8.33 -3.16 -8.12
CA ILE A 26 -7.91 -3.98 -9.26
C ILE A 26 -6.45 -3.68 -9.64
N GLY A 27 -6.06 -2.40 -9.64
CA GLY A 27 -4.66 -2.01 -9.87
C GLY A 27 -3.70 -2.61 -8.83
N ILE A 28 -4.07 -2.60 -7.55
CA ILE A 28 -3.28 -3.21 -6.47
C ILE A 28 -3.17 -4.72 -6.66
N ILE A 29 -4.26 -5.40 -7.00
CA ILE A 29 -4.25 -6.85 -7.30
C ILE A 29 -3.36 -7.15 -8.50
N TYR A 30 -3.43 -6.33 -9.56
CA TYR A 30 -2.57 -6.50 -10.72
C TYR A 30 -1.09 -6.40 -10.34
N VAL A 31 -0.71 -5.39 -9.56
CA VAL A 31 0.67 -5.27 -9.06
C VAL A 31 1.04 -6.47 -8.19
N GLY A 32 0.21 -6.83 -7.21
CA GLY A 32 0.47 -7.95 -6.29
C GLY A 32 0.59 -9.31 -7.00
N SER A 33 -0.28 -9.58 -7.98
CA SER A 33 -0.25 -10.83 -8.76
C SER A 33 0.99 -10.92 -9.64
N ASN A 34 1.46 -9.82 -10.25
CA ASN A 34 2.74 -9.80 -10.94
C ASN A 34 3.90 -10.12 -9.97
N LEU A 35 3.88 -9.55 -8.76
CA LEU A 35 4.91 -9.85 -7.75
C LEU A 35 4.94 -11.35 -7.36
N VAL A 36 3.77 -11.97 -7.22
CA VAL A 36 3.64 -13.41 -6.91
C VAL A 36 3.97 -14.30 -8.11
N HIS A 37 3.55 -13.93 -9.33
CA HIS A 37 3.82 -14.74 -10.52
C HIS A 37 5.32 -14.81 -10.84
N LEU A 38 6.02 -13.70 -10.64
CA LEU A 38 7.47 -13.69 -10.74
C LEU A 38 8.08 -14.72 -9.77
N ASP A 39 7.51 -14.86 -8.56
CA ASP A 39 7.91 -15.84 -7.53
C ASP A 39 7.81 -17.28 -7.99
N TRP A 40 6.66 -17.64 -8.55
CA TRP A 40 6.39 -19.00 -9.01
C TRP A 40 7.19 -19.40 -10.24
N SER A 41 7.49 -18.47 -11.14
CA SER A 41 8.16 -18.77 -12.42
C SER A 41 9.65 -19.11 -12.27
N ASN A 42 10.26 -18.80 -11.11
CA ASN A 42 11.65 -19.16 -10.81
C ASN A 42 11.75 -19.89 -9.45
N PRO A 43 11.18 -21.11 -9.34
CA PRO A 43 11.18 -21.87 -8.10
C PRO A 43 12.60 -22.38 -7.81
N GLY A 44 13.21 -21.94 -6.71
CA GLY A 44 14.56 -22.37 -6.30
C GLY A 44 15.74 -21.50 -6.76
N ALA A 45 15.52 -20.44 -7.55
CA ALA A 45 16.47 -19.31 -7.63
C ALA A 45 16.56 -18.54 -6.28
N PHE A 46 15.66 -18.91 -5.37
CA PHE A 46 15.45 -18.41 -4.03
C PHE A 46 15.50 -19.60 -3.07
N ASN A 47 16.68 -19.87 -2.50
CA ASN A 47 16.78 -20.63 -1.25
C ASN A 47 16.63 -19.60 -0.13
N LEU A 48 15.44 -19.53 0.42
CA LEU A 48 15.01 -18.39 1.18
C LEU A 48 14.87 -18.74 2.66
N ALA A 49 15.44 -17.88 3.50
CA ALA A 49 14.82 -17.55 4.77
C ALA A 49 13.58 -16.67 4.45
N ASP A 50 12.51 -17.36 4.04
CA ASP A 50 11.44 -17.08 3.08
C ASP A 50 10.25 -16.23 3.51
N VAL A 51 10.41 -15.44 4.57
CA VAL A 51 9.22 -14.90 5.24
C VAL A 51 8.85 -13.47 4.87
N ASN A 52 9.75 -12.65 4.31
CA ASN A 52 9.47 -11.20 4.22
C ASN A 52 8.96 -10.76 2.85
N PHE A 53 9.66 -11.08 1.77
CA PHE A 53 9.26 -10.64 0.44
C PHE A 53 7.96 -11.32 -0.03
N LYS A 54 7.87 -12.62 0.24
CA LYS A 54 6.66 -13.40 0.03
C LYS A 54 5.51 -12.83 0.85
N ALA A 55 5.72 -12.57 2.15
CA ALA A 55 4.69 -11.94 2.98
C ALA A 55 4.26 -10.57 2.46
N ILE A 56 5.19 -9.69 2.06
CA ILE A 56 4.84 -8.36 1.50
C ILE A 56 3.97 -8.51 0.25
N SER A 57 4.34 -9.41 -0.67
CA SER A 57 3.59 -9.65 -1.91
C SER A 57 2.17 -10.18 -1.62
N PHE A 58 2.05 -11.15 -0.71
CA PHE A 58 0.76 -11.68 -0.27
C PHE A 58 -0.07 -10.64 0.50
N ILE A 59 0.55 -9.77 1.29
CA ILE A 59 -0.13 -8.68 2.01
C ILE A 59 -0.72 -7.68 1.00
N ILE A 60 0.07 -7.22 0.02
CA ILE A 60 -0.41 -6.29 -1.01
C ILE A 60 -1.59 -6.91 -1.79
N LEU A 61 -1.45 -8.18 -2.19
CA LEU A 61 -2.52 -8.91 -2.86
C LEU A 61 -3.79 -9.01 -2.01
N SER A 62 -3.64 -9.35 -0.72
CA SER A 62 -4.76 -9.47 0.22
C SER A 62 -5.47 -8.15 0.44
N ILE A 63 -4.73 -7.04 0.59
CA ILE A 63 -5.29 -5.70 0.70
C ILE A 63 -6.10 -5.36 -0.56
N GLY A 64 -5.54 -5.61 -1.75
CA GLY A 64 -6.24 -5.37 -3.01
C GLY A 64 -7.57 -6.13 -3.10
N ILE A 65 -7.58 -7.40 -2.72
CA ILE A 65 -8.79 -8.23 -2.69
C ILE A 65 -9.83 -7.65 -1.74
N VAL A 66 -9.44 -7.30 -0.51
CA VAL A 66 -10.36 -6.69 0.47
C VAL A 66 -10.95 -5.38 -0.06
N VAL A 67 -10.13 -4.53 -0.67
CA VAL A 67 -10.60 -3.26 -1.27
C VAL A 67 -11.62 -3.53 -2.37
N VAL A 68 -11.36 -4.48 -3.29
CA VAL A 68 -12.30 -4.83 -4.37
C VAL A 68 -13.60 -5.42 -3.82
N LEU A 69 -13.53 -6.28 -2.81
CA LEU A 69 -14.72 -6.88 -2.20
C LEU A 69 -15.60 -5.82 -1.52
N VAL A 70 -15.00 -4.98 -0.68
CA VAL A 70 -15.72 -3.93 0.05
C VAL A 70 -16.29 -2.90 -0.93
N SER A 71 -15.48 -2.38 -1.84
CA SER A 71 -15.95 -1.40 -2.84
C SER A 71 -16.96 -2.00 -3.82
N GLY A 72 -16.83 -3.27 -4.18
CA GLY A 72 -17.80 -4.00 -5.00
C GLY A 72 -19.16 -4.09 -4.32
N LEU A 73 -19.21 -4.39 -3.02
CA LEU A 73 -20.47 -4.40 -2.26
C LEU A 73 -21.09 -3.00 -2.15
N GLY A 74 -20.27 -1.97 -1.89
CA GLY A 74 -20.73 -0.58 -1.86
C GLY A 74 -21.29 -0.09 -3.20
N PHE A 75 -20.59 -0.41 -4.30
CA PHE A 75 -21.01 -0.07 -5.66
C PHE A 75 -22.27 -0.84 -6.08
N LEU A 76 -22.25 -2.17 -6.00
CA LEU A 76 -23.38 -3.01 -6.41
C LEU A 76 -24.60 -2.78 -5.53
N GLY A 77 -24.42 -2.67 -4.21
CA GLY A 77 -25.53 -2.39 -3.32
C GLY A 77 -26.19 -1.04 -3.62
N SER A 78 -25.39 -0.01 -3.96
CA SER A 78 -25.92 1.31 -4.29
C SER A 78 -26.59 1.33 -5.67
N CYS A 79 -25.98 0.68 -6.67
CA CYS A 79 -26.53 0.59 -8.03
C CYS A 79 -27.82 -0.22 -8.07
N CYS A 80 -27.80 -1.42 -7.47
CA CYS A 80 -28.90 -2.38 -7.49
C CYS A 80 -29.99 -2.08 -6.46
N ASP A 81 -29.87 -1.00 -5.67
CA ASP A 81 -30.79 -0.66 -4.58
C ASP A 81 -31.02 -1.89 -3.67
N SER A 82 -29.92 -2.48 -3.16
CA SER A 82 -29.95 -3.67 -2.29
C SER A 82 -29.48 -3.35 -0.88
N SER A 83 -30.43 -3.23 0.05
CA SER A 83 -30.15 -2.93 1.46
C SER A 83 -29.29 -4.01 2.13
N ALA A 84 -29.43 -5.28 1.72
CA ALA A 84 -28.60 -6.36 2.22
C ALA A 84 -27.10 -6.17 1.87
N MET A 85 -26.81 -5.76 0.64
CA MET A 85 -25.43 -5.50 0.19
C MET A 85 -24.85 -4.24 0.86
N LEU A 86 -25.66 -3.19 1.06
CA LEU A 86 -25.24 -2.01 1.81
C LEU A 86 -24.97 -2.31 3.29
N ASN A 87 -25.80 -3.14 3.92
CA ASN A 87 -25.58 -3.56 5.30
C ASN A 87 -24.30 -4.39 5.43
N ALA A 88 -24.02 -5.30 4.48
CA ALA A 88 -22.77 -6.04 4.44
C ALA A 88 -21.56 -5.12 4.23
N TYR A 89 -21.67 -4.14 3.33
CA TYR A 89 -20.66 -3.10 3.11
C TYR A 89 -20.36 -2.32 4.41
N GLY A 90 -21.39 -1.82 5.09
CA GLY A 90 -21.24 -1.10 6.36
C GLY A 90 -20.63 -1.97 7.46
N PHE A 91 -21.04 -3.23 7.56
CA PHE A 91 -20.47 -4.18 8.52
C PHE A 91 -18.98 -4.44 8.27
N LEU A 92 -18.56 -4.62 7.01
CA LEU A 92 -17.15 -4.79 6.67
C LEU A 92 -16.32 -3.54 6.98
N LEU A 93 -16.87 -2.34 6.74
CA LEU A 93 -16.21 -1.09 7.14
C LEU A 93 -16.01 -1.01 8.66
N ILE A 94 -16.97 -1.45 9.47
CA ILE A 94 -16.82 -1.50 10.94
C ILE A 94 -15.68 -2.46 11.34
N LEU A 95 -15.55 -3.62 10.68
CA LEU A 95 -14.44 -4.53 10.92
C LEU A 95 -13.08 -3.90 10.53
N LEU A 96 -13.05 -3.12 9.46
CA LEU A 96 -11.84 -2.38 9.06
C LEU A 96 -11.46 -1.31 10.09
N ILE A 97 -12.43 -0.56 10.65
CA ILE A 97 -12.17 0.37 11.75
C ILE A 97 -11.54 -0.36 12.95
N ALA A 98 -12.08 -1.52 13.32
CA ALA A 98 -11.54 -2.30 14.43
C ALA A 98 -10.09 -2.77 14.18
N ALA A 99 -9.80 -3.23 12.96
CA ALA A 99 -8.44 -3.61 12.55
C ALA A 99 -7.48 -2.41 12.54
N GLU A 100 -7.95 -1.24 12.11
CA GLU A 100 -7.16 -0.01 12.08
C GLU A 100 -6.83 0.49 13.48
N ILE A 101 -7.80 0.51 14.40
CA ILE A 101 -7.56 0.85 15.80
C ILE A 101 -6.51 -0.08 16.41
N TYR A 102 -6.62 -1.39 16.16
CA TYR A 102 -5.64 -2.36 16.61
C TYR A 102 -4.23 -2.05 16.07
N ALA A 103 -4.11 -1.76 14.78
CA ALA A 103 -2.84 -1.42 14.14
C ALA A 103 -2.23 -0.13 14.70
N VAL A 104 -3.03 0.92 14.89
CA VAL A 104 -2.58 2.20 15.47
C VAL A 104 -2.05 2.00 16.89
N VAL A 105 -2.79 1.28 17.74
CA VAL A 105 -2.38 0.98 19.12
C VAL A 105 -1.11 0.13 19.14
N LYS A 106 -0.99 -0.86 18.25
CA LYS A 106 0.16 -1.77 18.21
C LYS A 106 1.44 -1.09 17.70
N SER A 107 1.33 -0.17 16.75
CA SER A 107 2.47 0.48 16.09
C SER A 107 3.21 1.51 16.96
N ASN A 108 2.75 1.77 18.21
CA ASN A 108 3.21 2.88 19.06
C ASN A 108 3.21 4.25 18.34
N GLY A 109 2.48 4.39 17.22
CA GLY A 109 2.40 5.61 16.43
C GLY A 109 3.62 5.93 15.56
N ASN A 110 4.58 5.02 15.38
CA ASN A 110 5.79 5.30 14.59
C ASN A 110 5.94 4.39 13.35
N ILE A 111 5.07 4.58 12.36
CA ILE A 111 5.15 3.94 11.03
C ILE A 111 6.53 4.16 10.39
N GLU A 112 7.21 5.26 10.70
CA GLU A 112 8.55 5.54 10.18
C GLU A 112 9.55 4.45 10.57
N ASN A 113 9.48 3.93 11.81
CA ASN A 113 10.34 2.82 12.25
C ASN A 113 10.03 1.52 11.51
N GLU A 114 8.75 1.25 11.20
CA GLU A 114 8.36 0.06 10.44
C GLU A 114 8.87 0.13 8.99
N ILE A 115 8.78 1.32 8.36
CA ILE A 115 9.32 1.56 7.03
C ILE A 115 10.85 1.47 7.05
N GLU A 116 11.50 2.07 8.05
CA GLU A 116 12.95 1.98 8.26
C GLU A 116 13.40 0.53 8.37
N ASN A 117 12.75 -0.23 9.24
CA ASN A 117 13.07 -1.65 9.44
C ASN A 117 12.84 -2.44 8.15
N GLY A 118 11.75 -2.18 7.42
CA GLY A 118 11.46 -2.81 6.14
C GLY A 118 12.52 -2.51 5.08
N ILE A 119 12.96 -1.25 4.96
CA ILE A 119 13.99 -0.83 3.99
C ILE A 119 15.37 -1.36 4.39
N LYS A 120 15.75 -1.29 5.68
CA LYS A 120 17.02 -1.85 6.14
C LYS A 120 17.08 -3.37 5.96
N LYS A 121 15.95 -4.05 6.20
CA LYS A 121 15.82 -5.48 5.90
C LYS A 121 15.96 -5.75 4.41
N ALA A 122 15.31 -4.95 3.57
CA ALA A 122 15.44 -5.04 2.12
C ALA A 122 16.89 -4.83 1.66
N ILE A 123 17.62 -3.86 2.23
CA ILE A 123 19.04 -3.60 1.96
C ILE A 123 19.89 -4.81 2.33
N ASN A 124 19.69 -5.41 3.50
CA ASN A 124 20.42 -6.60 3.92
C ASN A 124 20.11 -7.81 3.02
N GLU A 125 18.94 -7.85 2.40
CA GLU A 125 18.49 -8.92 1.51
C GLU A 125 18.86 -8.66 0.03
N ILE A 126 19.44 -7.53 -0.37
CA ILE A 126 19.70 -7.23 -1.81
C ILE A 126 20.60 -8.26 -2.51
N ASN A 127 21.57 -8.80 -1.78
CA ASN A 127 22.54 -9.76 -2.33
C ASN A 127 21.95 -11.16 -2.41
N SER A 128 20.94 -11.47 -1.60
CA SER A 128 20.25 -12.76 -1.55
C SER A 128 18.91 -12.75 -2.29
N ASN A 129 18.38 -11.58 -2.63
CA ASN A 129 17.06 -11.39 -3.21
C ASN A 129 17.09 -10.35 -4.34
N ASN A 130 17.22 -10.86 -5.57
CA ASN A 130 17.27 -10.05 -6.78
C ASN A 130 15.99 -9.18 -6.98
N ARG A 131 14.81 -9.64 -6.54
CA ARG A 131 13.56 -8.85 -6.65
C ARG A 131 13.47 -7.75 -5.60
N THR A 132 13.91 -7.99 -4.38
CA THR A 132 14.06 -6.96 -3.36
C THR A 132 15.01 -5.88 -3.85
N ALA A 133 16.12 -6.28 -4.48
CA ALA A 133 17.01 -5.36 -5.13
C ALA A 133 16.36 -4.64 -6.34
N GLU A 134 15.52 -5.27 -7.15
CA GLU A 134 14.81 -4.60 -8.26
C GLU A 134 13.76 -3.59 -7.76
N ILE A 135 12.97 -3.95 -6.75
CA ILE A 135 11.96 -3.06 -6.17
C ILE A 135 12.62 -1.91 -5.43
N LEU A 136 13.67 -2.20 -4.66
CA LEU A 136 14.46 -1.17 -4.00
C LEU A 136 15.14 -0.26 -5.02
N GLN A 137 15.62 -0.78 -6.15
CA GLN A 137 16.11 0.04 -7.27
C GLN A 137 15.04 0.94 -7.83
N LYS A 138 13.85 0.41 -8.16
CA LYS A 138 12.73 1.21 -8.67
C LYS A 138 12.29 2.28 -7.69
N LEU A 139 12.28 1.97 -6.40
CA LEU A 139 11.99 2.93 -5.34
C LEU A 139 13.04 4.04 -5.31
N GLN A 140 14.31 3.68 -5.24
CA GLN A 140 15.44 4.61 -5.17
C GLN A 140 15.59 5.47 -6.41
N GLU A 141 15.34 4.93 -7.61
CA GLU A 141 15.30 5.68 -8.86
C GLU A 141 14.12 6.65 -8.92
N ARG A 142 12.94 6.19 -8.50
CA ARG A 142 11.72 7.01 -8.51
C ARG A 142 11.83 8.20 -7.57
N PHE A 143 12.40 8.00 -6.38
CA PHE A 143 12.54 9.04 -5.36
C PHE A 143 13.91 9.72 -5.36
N LYS A 144 14.82 9.31 -6.26
CA LYS A 144 16.20 9.82 -6.37
C LYS A 144 16.88 9.88 -5.00
N CYS A 145 16.85 8.75 -4.29
CA CYS A 145 17.40 8.56 -2.94
C CYS A 145 18.25 7.28 -2.87
N CYS A 146 19.07 7.14 -1.83
CA CYS A 146 19.84 5.92 -1.59
C CYS A 146 19.79 5.53 -0.11
N GLY A 147 19.45 4.27 0.16
CA GLY A 147 19.23 3.79 1.52
C GLY A 147 18.03 4.45 2.22
N TRP A 148 17.84 4.19 3.51
CA TRP A 148 16.80 4.86 4.30
C TRP A 148 17.29 6.21 4.83
N ASN A 149 18.34 6.21 5.64
CA ASN A 149 19.03 7.38 6.16
C ASN A 149 20.08 7.91 5.16
N GLY A 150 20.66 7.02 4.35
CA GLY A 150 21.62 7.39 3.32
C GLY A 150 22.35 6.18 2.72
N PRO A 151 23.32 6.42 1.82
CA PRO A 151 24.14 5.37 1.20
C PRO A 151 24.90 4.50 2.21
N ASP A 152 25.11 5.01 3.43
CA ASP A 152 25.78 4.30 4.51
C ASP A 152 24.95 3.19 5.16
N ASP A 153 23.64 3.11 4.86
CA ASP A 153 22.84 1.95 5.28
C ASP A 153 23.26 0.66 4.55
N TYR A 154 23.97 0.76 3.43
CA TYR A 154 24.55 -0.39 2.75
C TYR A 154 25.86 -0.80 3.42
N ASN A 155 25.92 -2.05 3.88
CA ASN A 155 27.12 -2.64 4.43
C ASN A 155 28.08 -3.05 3.29
N GLY A 156 29.20 -2.35 3.16
CA GLY A 156 30.28 -2.66 2.20
C GLY A 156 30.55 -1.58 1.17
N SER A 157 31.39 -1.92 0.18
CA SER A 157 31.81 -1.02 -0.90
C SER A 157 30.90 -1.08 -2.14
N MET A 158 29.99 -2.06 -2.21
CA MET A 158 29.07 -2.25 -3.34
C MET A 158 27.64 -1.96 -2.89
N ILE A 159 26.92 -1.18 -3.69
CA ILE A 159 25.52 -0.79 -3.44
C ILE A 159 24.69 -0.99 -4.70
N LEU A 160 23.38 -0.82 -4.62
CA LEU A 160 22.51 -0.90 -5.80
C LEU A 160 22.83 0.18 -6.84
N SER A 161 22.84 -0.19 -8.13
CA SER A 161 23.15 0.73 -9.23
C SER A 161 22.14 1.88 -9.37
N SER A 162 20.93 1.74 -8.82
CA SER A 162 19.96 2.83 -8.68
C SER A 162 20.50 4.03 -7.91
N CYS A 163 21.50 3.87 -7.05
CA CYS A 163 22.10 4.97 -6.29
C CYS A 163 23.17 5.76 -7.05
N CYS A 164 23.69 5.23 -8.16
CA CYS A 164 24.87 5.75 -8.86
C CYS A 164 24.55 6.48 -10.17
N ASP A 165 23.27 6.62 -10.55
CA ASP A 165 22.80 7.29 -11.78
C ASP A 165 23.56 6.81 -13.06
N GLN A 166 23.97 5.54 -13.10
CA GLN A 166 24.70 4.99 -14.24
C GLN A 166 23.74 4.35 -15.26
N TYR A 167 23.77 4.88 -16.48
CA TYR A 167 23.13 4.29 -17.66
C TYR A 167 24.17 4.12 -18.78
N PRO A 168 24.24 2.96 -19.46
CA PRO A 168 23.43 1.76 -19.26
C PRO A 168 23.79 1.03 -17.96
N LYS A 169 22.78 0.45 -17.31
CA LYS A 169 22.96 -0.43 -16.14
C LYS A 169 23.68 -1.70 -16.58
N GLN A 170 25.01 -1.67 -16.61
CA GLN A 170 25.83 -2.84 -16.94
C GLN A 170 25.80 -3.88 -15.81
N SER A 171 25.49 -3.44 -14.58
CA SER A 171 25.42 -4.27 -13.38
C SER A 171 24.29 -3.82 -12.44
N GLN A 172 23.81 -4.76 -11.62
CA GLN A 172 22.82 -4.52 -10.57
C GLN A 172 23.38 -3.71 -9.38
N MET A 173 24.71 -3.68 -9.27
CA MET A 173 25.44 -2.98 -8.21
C MET A 173 26.51 -2.06 -8.79
N CYS A 174 26.88 -1.03 -8.04
CA CYS A 174 27.96 -0.09 -8.33
C CYS A 174 28.84 0.12 -7.08
N SER A 175 30.03 0.68 -7.27
CA SER A 175 30.88 1.09 -6.16
C SER A 175 30.26 2.25 -5.40
N LYS A 176 30.40 2.25 -4.07
CA LYS A 176 29.96 3.32 -3.19
C LYS A 176 30.65 4.66 -3.48
N SER A 177 31.83 4.62 -4.12
CA SER A 177 32.51 5.83 -4.65
C SER A 177 31.71 6.55 -5.72
N ASP A 178 30.82 5.84 -6.42
CA ASP A 178 30.12 6.32 -7.59
C ASP A 178 28.68 6.78 -7.26
N VAL A 179 28.35 6.86 -5.96
CA VAL A 179 27.04 7.32 -5.48
C VAL A 179 26.76 8.74 -5.93
N VAL A 180 25.64 8.93 -6.62
CA VAL A 180 25.11 10.24 -6.99
C VAL A 180 24.03 10.67 -5.99
N PHE A 181 23.20 9.74 -5.51
CA PHE A 181 22.13 10.04 -4.57
C PHE A 181 22.61 9.96 -3.12
N LYS A 182 23.03 11.10 -2.55
CA LYS A 182 23.52 11.17 -1.17
C LYS A 182 22.43 11.25 -0.11
N SER A 183 21.22 11.69 -0.48
CA SER A 183 20.09 11.76 0.44
C SER A 183 19.46 10.39 0.68
N GLY A 184 19.16 10.10 1.94
CA GLY A 184 18.34 8.95 2.33
C GLY A 184 16.91 9.06 1.84
N CYS A 185 16.26 7.92 1.62
CA CYS A 185 14.87 7.85 1.23
C CYS A 185 13.94 8.43 2.31
N LYS A 186 14.31 8.41 3.59
CA LYS A 186 13.59 9.10 4.68
C LYS A 186 13.36 10.59 4.40
N GLU A 187 14.41 11.28 3.96
CA GLU A 187 14.36 12.72 3.66
C GLU A 187 13.49 13.00 2.42
N LYS A 188 13.61 12.16 1.38
CA LYS A 188 12.87 12.34 0.12
C LYS A 188 11.41 11.91 0.19
N LEU A 189 11.12 10.83 0.93
CA LEU A 189 9.76 10.33 1.13
C LEU A 189 8.99 11.17 2.13
N ASN A 190 9.66 11.85 3.07
CA ASN A 190 9.13 12.65 4.17
C ASN A 190 7.60 12.59 4.25
N LEU A 191 7.10 11.42 4.63
CA LEU A 191 5.68 11.08 4.50
C LEU A 191 4.86 11.97 5.42
N TYR A 192 5.48 12.45 6.50
CA TYR A 192 4.94 13.45 7.40
C TYR A 192 4.51 14.74 6.69
N LYS A 193 5.24 15.17 5.64
CA LYS A 193 4.90 16.38 4.87
C LYS A 193 3.61 16.23 4.06
N TYR A 194 3.33 15.02 3.56
CA TYR A 194 2.17 14.75 2.70
C TYR A 194 0.98 14.15 3.44
N PHE A 195 1.23 13.25 4.39
CA PHE A 195 0.23 12.46 5.10
C PHE A 195 0.07 12.86 6.58
N GLY A 196 0.89 13.81 7.08
CA GLY A 196 0.90 14.20 8.49
C GLY A 196 1.49 13.11 9.40
N SER A 197 1.25 13.23 10.71
CA SER A 197 1.61 12.16 11.65
C SER A 197 0.90 10.85 11.27
N SER A 198 1.59 9.71 11.43
CA SER A 198 1.02 8.36 11.31
C SER A 198 -0.34 8.23 12.01
N THR A 199 -0.49 8.84 13.19
CA THR A 199 -1.73 8.84 13.96
C THR A 199 -2.83 9.68 13.28
N GLY A 200 -2.44 10.80 12.65
CA GLY A 200 -3.37 11.67 11.93
C GLY A 200 -3.97 11.02 10.70
N LEU A 201 -3.16 10.27 9.94
CA LEU A 201 -3.64 9.52 8.78
C LEU A 201 -4.68 8.47 9.19
N GLY A 202 -4.41 7.70 10.25
CA GLY A 202 -5.36 6.69 10.73
C GLY A 202 -6.68 7.30 11.21
N ILE A 203 -6.62 8.42 11.95
CA ILE A 203 -7.84 9.14 12.36
C ILE A 203 -8.63 9.62 11.13
N ALA A 204 -7.97 10.15 10.11
CA ALA A 204 -8.63 10.61 8.89
C ALA A 204 -9.32 9.45 8.14
N ILE A 205 -8.68 8.29 8.04
CA ILE A 205 -9.26 7.10 7.42
C ILE A 205 -10.49 6.63 8.20
N ILE A 206 -10.43 6.55 9.54
CA ILE A 206 -11.58 6.19 10.38
C ILE A 206 -12.75 7.16 10.16
N LEU A 207 -12.50 8.47 10.11
CA LEU A 207 -13.54 9.47 9.86
C LEU A 207 -14.21 9.27 8.49
N VAL A 208 -13.42 8.99 7.45
CA VAL A 208 -13.96 8.68 6.11
C VAL A 208 -14.81 7.40 6.15
N GLN A 209 -14.34 6.34 6.80
CA GLN A 209 -15.09 5.09 6.94
C GLN A 209 -16.42 5.31 7.70
N LEU A 210 -16.43 6.13 8.75
CA LEU A 210 -17.65 6.48 9.48
C LEU A 210 -18.66 7.20 8.58
N VAL A 211 -18.20 8.16 7.76
CA VAL A 211 -19.08 8.84 6.79
C VAL A 211 -19.66 7.84 5.78
N LEU A 212 -18.86 6.91 5.28
CA LEU A 212 -19.32 5.87 4.36
C LEU A 212 -20.33 4.91 5.01
N ILE A 213 -20.14 4.54 6.28
CA ILE A 213 -21.09 3.74 7.06
C ILE A 213 -22.41 4.49 7.21
N LEU A 214 -22.37 5.76 7.62
CA LEU A 214 -23.59 6.58 7.78
C LEU A 214 -24.33 6.72 6.44
N ALA A 215 -23.61 6.99 5.36
CA ALA A 215 -24.16 7.07 4.01
C ALA A 215 -24.82 5.75 3.59
N ALA A 216 -24.16 4.61 3.85
CA ALA A 216 -24.70 3.29 3.56
C ALA A 216 -25.95 2.98 4.41
N CYS A 217 -25.96 3.29 5.71
CA CYS A 217 -27.12 3.09 6.57
C CYS A 217 -28.31 3.97 6.16
N CYS A 218 -28.07 5.24 5.82
CA CYS A 218 -29.10 6.14 5.32
C CYS A 218 -29.70 5.61 4.02
N LEU A 219 -28.85 5.22 3.06
CA LEU A 219 -29.31 4.72 1.78
C LEU A 219 -30.02 3.35 1.92
N ALA A 220 -29.55 2.46 2.79
CA ALA A 220 -30.17 1.16 3.04
C ALA A 220 -31.55 1.26 3.70
N ARG A 221 -31.80 2.33 4.47
CA ARG A 221 -33.10 2.62 5.08
C ARG A 221 -34.09 3.23 4.10
N ASP A 222 -33.59 3.96 3.10
CA ASP A 222 -34.41 4.62 2.08
C ASP A 222 -34.79 3.71 0.91
N ILE A 223 -34.09 2.59 0.74
CA ILE A 223 -34.39 1.50 -0.21
C ILE A 223 -35.50 0.62 0.38
#